data_AF-A0A3M1RSG7-F1
#
_entry.id   AF-A0A3M1RSG7-F1
#
_cell.length_a   1.000
_cell.length_b   1.000
_cell.length_c   1.000
_cell.angle_alpha   90.00
_cell.angle_beta   90.00
_cell.angle_gamma   90.00
#
_symmetry.space_group_name_H-M   'P 1'
#
loop_
_entity.id
_entity.type
_entity.pdbx_description
1 polymer ?
#
loop_
_entity_poly.entity_id
_entity_poly.type
_entity_poly.pdbx_seq_one_letter_code
_entity_poly.pdbx_strand_id
1 'polypeptide(L)'
;MRVWIEKLVFLSFVILIEIVAPNKSEATPIRFIPNLKSITIWERTGGPGPNPYVLDVNSVELTTRLSDPLAPNNKDFMGAYTEFYDVYYSNADGTFNIDGEYLSITAVFGMTYPAGGGLNLAEVELNFFSGESEYGSFVSSYAALGDNAEPASVIFAVDGDLQTHTTMGNTVGLSERLRVTLGFLSSAGPVPEPSTLMLLGTGFAAVLFVRRKRK
;
A
#
# COMPACT_ATOMS: atom_id res chain seq x y z
N MET A 1 -37.58 -3.37 72.34
CA MET A 1 -36.32 -2.60 72.28
C MET A 1 -35.38 -3.35 71.33
N ARG A 2 -35.14 -2.77 70.15
CA ARG A 2 -34.18 -3.10 69.07
C ARG A 2 -34.05 -4.55 68.55
N VAL A 3 -34.75 -4.81 67.44
CA VAL A 3 -34.45 -5.86 66.45
C VAL A 3 -33.28 -5.38 65.57
N TRP A 4 -32.24 -6.20 65.43
CA TRP A 4 -31.10 -5.93 64.54
C TRP A 4 -31.45 -6.39 63.12
N ILE A 5 -31.35 -5.48 62.16
CA ILE A 5 -31.51 -5.73 60.72
C ILE A 5 -30.15 -6.14 60.17
N GLU A 6 -30.01 -7.40 59.74
CA GLU A 6 -28.85 -7.84 58.97
C GLU A 6 -28.94 -7.29 57.54
N LYS A 7 -27.88 -6.59 57.13
CA LYS A 7 -27.75 -5.99 55.79
C LYS A 7 -27.40 -7.08 54.78
N LEU A 8 -28.28 -7.26 53.79
CA LEU A 8 -28.02 -8.03 52.58
C LEU A 8 -26.88 -7.35 51.78
N VAL A 9 -25.72 -8.01 51.66
CA VAL A 9 -24.65 -7.57 50.75
C VAL A 9 -24.89 -8.25 49.40
N PHE A 10 -25.31 -7.47 48.40
CA PHE A 10 -25.36 -7.92 47.01
C PHE A 10 -23.93 -7.99 46.47
N LEU A 11 -23.41 -9.20 46.31
CA LEU A 11 -22.15 -9.45 45.60
C LEU A 11 -22.43 -9.41 44.09
N SER A 12 -22.21 -8.25 43.47
CA SER A 12 -22.24 -8.10 42.01
C SER A 12 -21.01 -8.75 41.39
N PHE A 13 -21.19 -9.93 40.78
CA PHE A 13 -20.19 -10.51 39.88
C PHE A 13 -20.12 -9.66 38.61
N VAL A 14 -19.09 -8.82 38.50
CA VAL A 14 -18.68 -8.26 37.21
C VAL A 14 -17.88 -9.35 36.50
N ILE A 15 -18.51 -10.03 35.54
CA ILE A 15 -17.78 -10.87 34.58
C ILE A 15 -17.07 -9.90 33.65
N LEU A 16 -15.78 -9.69 33.88
CA LEU A 16 -14.89 -9.02 32.94
C LEU A 16 -14.72 -9.99 31.75
N ILE A 17 -15.51 -9.80 30.70
CA ILE A 17 -15.23 -10.42 29.41
C ILE A 17 -14.08 -9.60 28.83
N GLU A 18 -12.85 -10.11 28.98
CA GLU A 18 -11.75 -9.64 28.15
C GLU A 18 -12.12 -9.98 26.70
N ILE A 19 -12.53 -8.96 25.95
CA ILE A 19 -12.55 -9.04 24.50
C ILE A 19 -11.08 -9.19 24.13
N VAL A 20 -10.63 -10.42 23.91
CA VAL A 20 -9.41 -10.69 23.17
C VAL A 20 -9.68 -10.07 21.81
N ALA A 21 -9.13 -8.88 21.57
CA ALA A 21 -9.10 -8.31 20.25
C ALA A 21 -8.47 -9.37 19.34
N PRO A 22 -9.07 -9.73 18.18
CA PRO A 22 -8.38 -10.58 17.24
C PRO A 22 -7.01 -9.93 16.99
N ASN A 23 -5.93 -10.71 17.09
CA ASN A 23 -4.60 -10.26 16.67
C ASN A 23 -4.79 -9.55 15.33
N LYS A 24 -4.45 -8.25 15.29
CA LYS A 24 -4.32 -7.53 14.03
C LYS A 24 -3.40 -8.42 13.20
N SER A 25 -3.92 -9.06 12.15
CA SER A 25 -3.04 -9.72 11.20
C SER A 25 -2.14 -8.61 10.71
N GLU A 26 -0.86 -8.66 11.08
CA GLU A 26 0.11 -7.73 10.55
C GLU A 26 0.10 -7.88 9.04
N ALA A 27 0.24 -6.77 8.32
CA ALA A 27 0.30 -6.86 6.88
C ALA A 27 1.56 -7.65 6.49
N THR A 28 1.47 -8.34 5.35
CA THR A 28 2.53 -9.26 4.93
C THR A 28 3.55 -8.48 4.12
N PRO A 29 4.84 -8.47 4.51
CA PRO A 29 5.89 -7.90 3.66
C PRO A 29 5.82 -8.48 2.26
N ILE A 30 5.91 -7.64 1.22
CA ILE A 30 5.65 -8.07 -0.16
C ILE A 30 6.51 -9.29 -0.53
N ARG A 31 7.79 -9.28 -0.15
CA ARG A 31 8.73 -10.38 -0.44
C ARG A 31 8.43 -11.71 0.26
N PHE A 32 7.52 -11.70 1.24
CA PHE A 32 7.07 -12.88 1.96
C PHE A 32 5.66 -13.32 1.58
N ILE A 33 5.05 -12.65 0.59
CA ILE A 33 3.78 -13.12 0.00
C ILE A 33 4.02 -14.55 -0.54
N PRO A 34 3.25 -15.55 -0.07
CA PRO A 34 3.42 -16.93 -0.50
C PRO A 34 3.28 -17.08 -2.01
N ASN A 35 4.18 -17.85 -2.62
CA ASN A 35 4.23 -18.12 -4.06
C ASN A 35 4.46 -16.90 -4.97
N LEU A 36 4.81 -15.74 -4.42
CA LEU A 36 5.23 -14.61 -5.24
C LEU A 36 6.53 -14.98 -5.99
N LYS A 37 6.50 -14.81 -7.31
CA LYS A 37 7.61 -15.16 -8.22
C LYS A 37 8.40 -13.92 -8.62
N SER A 38 7.72 -12.88 -9.09
CA SER A 38 8.33 -11.66 -9.60
C SER A 38 7.37 -10.48 -9.51
N ILE A 39 7.91 -9.27 -9.61
CA ILE A 39 7.15 -8.03 -9.70
C ILE A 39 7.43 -7.41 -11.07
N THR A 40 6.39 -7.07 -11.82
CA THR A 40 6.51 -6.35 -13.09
C THR A 40 6.17 -4.88 -12.87
N ILE A 41 7.07 -3.99 -13.27
CA ILE A 41 6.78 -2.56 -13.38
C ILE A 41 6.41 -2.27 -14.83
N TRP A 42 5.19 -1.81 -15.07
CA TRP A 42 4.73 -1.40 -16.38
C TRP A 42 4.99 0.09 -16.56
N GLU A 43 6.10 0.40 -17.18
CA GLU A 43 6.48 1.76 -17.55
C GLU A 43 5.86 2.11 -18.91
N ARG A 44 5.37 3.33 -19.08
CA ARG A 44 4.71 3.75 -20.30
C ARG A 44 5.23 5.11 -20.78
N THR A 45 6.39 5.09 -21.42
CA THR A 45 6.87 6.22 -22.21
C THR A 45 6.83 5.91 -23.69
N GLY A 46 5.99 6.66 -24.42
CA GLY A 46 5.91 6.58 -25.89
C GLY A 46 5.51 5.18 -26.39
N GLY A 47 5.76 4.93 -27.68
CA GLY A 47 5.51 3.61 -28.29
C GLY A 47 4.03 3.18 -28.35
N PRO A 48 3.76 1.98 -28.90
CA PRO A 48 2.41 1.44 -29.06
C PRO A 48 1.84 0.80 -27.77
N GLY A 49 2.63 0.60 -26.72
CA GLY A 49 2.20 -0.03 -25.46
C GLY A 49 3.27 0.12 -24.35
N PRO A 50 2.98 -0.33 -23.12
CA PRO A 50 3.91 -0.22 -22.00
C PRO A 50 5.10 -1.18 -22.14
N ASN A 51 6.21 -0.81 -21.52
CA ASN A 51 7.43 -1.59 -21.36
C ASN A 51 7.43 -2.31 -20.01
N PRO A 52 7.50 -3.65 -19.99
CA PRO A 52 7.61 -4.41 -18.74
C PRO A 52 9.05 -4.45 -18.22
N TYR A 53 9.22 -4.14 -16.93
CA TYR A 53 10.44 -4.41 -16.17
C TYR A 53 10.15 -5.46 -15.11
N VAL A 54 10.59 -6.70 -15.36
CA VAL A 54 10.33 -7.84 -14.47
C VAL A 54 11.50 -8.02 -13.51
N LEU A 55 11.21 -7.92 -12.21
CA LEU A 55 12.17 -8.03 -11.12
C LEU A 55 11.89 -9.29 -10.32
N ASP A 56 12.92 -10.09 -10.06
CA ASP A 56 12.81 -11.21 -9.13
C ASP A 56 12.56 -10.70 -7.71
N VAL A 57 11.76 -11.40 -6.91
CA VAL A 57 11.37 -10.96 -5.54
C VAL A 57 12.55 -10.62 -4.63
N ASN A 58 13.70 -11.27 -4.83
CA ASN A 58 14.91 -11.03 -4.04
C ASN A 58 16.01 -10.32 -4.84
N SER A 59 15.65 -9.62 -5.91
CA SER A 59 16.61 -8.88 -6.74
C SER A 59 17.25 -7.72 -5.96
N VAL A 60 18.41 -7.26 -6.43
CA VAL A 60 19.14 -6.19 -5.74
C VAL A 60 18.40 -4.86 -5.83
N GLU A 61 17.70 -4.64 -6.94
CA GLU A 61 16.81 -3.51 -7.18
C GLU A 61 15.82 -3.40 -6.00
N LEU A 62 14.98 -4.44 -5.79
CA LEU A 62 13.94 -4.41 -4.76
C LEU A 62 14.48 -4.36 -3.31
N THR A 63 15.67 -4.91 -3.08
CA THR A 63 16.24 -5.07 -1.73
C THR A 63 17.24 -4.00 -1.34
N THR A 64 17.57 -3.06 -2.25
CA THR A 64 18.51 -1.97 -1.99
C THR A 64 18.02 -0.69 -2.64
N ARG A 65 17.68 0.32 -1.83
CA ARG A 65 17.46 1.67 -2.35
C ARG A 65 18.78 2.27 -2.86
N LEU A 66 18.80 2.73 -4.11
CA LEU A 66 19.96 3.36 -4.71
C LEU A 66 20.27 4.74 -4.10
N SER A 67 21.54 5.05 -3.91
CA SER A 67 21.99 6.37 -3.47
C SER A 67 21.79 7.43 -4.55
N ASP A 68 21.66 8.70 -4.15
CA ASP A 68 21.67 9.81 -5.11
C ASP A 68 23.08 10.15 -5.61
N PRO A 69 23.19 10.70 -6.84
CA PRO A 69 22.12 10.91 -7.81
C PRO A 69 21.82 9.64 -8.63
N LEU A 70 20.55 9.44 -9.01
CA LEU A 70 20.23 8.47 -10.06
C LEU A 70 20.83 8.94 -11.39
N ALA A 71 21.39 8.01 -12.15
CA ALA A 71 22.21 8.30 -13.32
C ALA A 71 22.25 7.10 -14.29
N PRO A 72 22.83 7.23 -15.50
CA PRO A 72 22.93 6.10 -16.44
C PRO A 72 23.58 4.84 -15.86
N ASN A 73 24.50 4.98 -14.90
CA ASN A 73 25.18 3.85 -14.25
C ASN A 73 24.68 3.59 -12.81
N ASN A 74 23.62 4.27 -12.37
CA ASN A 74 23.05 4.17 -11.03
C ASN A 74 21.52 4.29 -11.12
N LYS A 75 20.89 3.21 -11.56
CA LYS A 75 19.44 3.06 -11.79
C LYS A 75 19.10 1.58 -11.90
N ASP A 76 17.85 1.23 -11.65
CA ASP A 76 17.34 -0.12 -11.90
C ASP A 76 16.92 -0.27 -13.36
N PHE A 77 16.20 0.72 -13.88
CA PHE A 77 15.85 0.80 -15.29
C PHE A 77 15.71 2.26 -15.77
N MET A 78 15.46 2.42 -17.06
CA MET A 78 15.34 3.71 -17.72
C MET A 78 14.08 3.75 -18.57
N GLY A 79 13.25 4.78 -18.38
CA GLY A 79 12.11 5.08 -19.24
C GLY A 79 12.52 6.00 -20.38
N ALA A 80 12.02 7.23 -20.35
CA ALA A 80 12.41 8.28 -21.29
C ALA A 80 13.91 8.62 -21.24
N TYR A 81 14.39 9.34 -22.25
CA TYR A 81 15.73 9.94 -22.21
C TYR A 81 15.87 10.82 -20.94
N THR A 82 16.92 10.57 -20.15
CA THR A 82 17.19 11.18 -18.82
C THR A 82 16.26 10.79 -17.68
N GLU A 83 15.43 9.75 -17.87
CA GLU A 83 14.54 9.26 -16.84
C GLU A 83 15.08 7.97 -16.21
N PHE A 84 15.57 8.07 -15.00
CA PHE A 84 16.22 6.95 -14.30
C PHE A 84 15.43 6.56 -13.07
N TYR A 85 15.11 5.26 -12.96
CA TYR A 85 14.23 4.71 -11.93
C TYR A 85 15.02 3.94 -10.87
N ASP A 86 14.45 3.90 -9.66
CA ASP A 86 14.87 3.08 -8.52
C ASP A 86 13.62 2.54 -7.82
N VAL A 87 13.56 1.24 -7.58
CA VAL A 87 12.41 0.49 -7.09
C VAL A 87 12.80 -0.31 -5.87
N TYR A 88 12.09 -0.14 -4.76
CA TYR A 88 12.45 -0.81 -3.52
C TYR A 88 11.26 -1.09 -2.62
N TYR A 89 11.39 -2.10 -1.76
CA TYR A 89 10.45 -2.34 -0.66
C TYR A 89 10.49 -1.20 0.36
N SER A 90 9.31 -0.82 0.86
CA SER A 90 9.15 0.42 1.61
C SER A 90 8.03 0.36 2.65
N ASN A 91 8.05 1.32 3.56
CA ASN A 91 6.91 1.68 4.38
C ASN A 91 5.90 2.51 3.56
N ALA A 92 4.72 2.72 4.14
CA ALA A 92 3.61 3.49 3.53
C ALA A 92 4.01 4.90 3.04
N ASP A 93 4.99 5.53 3.69
CA ASP A 93 5.48 6.88 3.39
C ASP A 93 6.61 6.91 2.35
N GLY A 94 6.98 5.74 1.82
CA GLY A 94 8.03 5.57 0.82
C GLY A 94 9.45 5.52 1.37
N THR A 95 9.62 5.44 2.69
CA THR A 95 10.93 5.15 3.30
C THR A 95 11.32 3.70 3.07
N PHE A 96 12.59 3.45 2.73
CA PHE A 96 13.09 2.11 2.46
C PHE A 96 12.91 1.19 3.68
N ASN A 97 12.34 0.01 3.44
CA ASN A 97 12.22 -1.07 4.42
C ASN A 97 12.23 -2.39 3.65
N ILE A 98 13.26 -3.20 3.84
CA ILE A 98 13.41 -4.48 3.13
C ILE A 98 12.26 -5.46 3.41
N ASP A 99 11.65 -5.38 4.60
CA ASP A 99 10.46 -6.13 4.99
C ASP A 99 9.21 -5.25 4.92
N GLY A 100 9.19 -4.34 3.95
CA GLY A 100 8.09 -3.43 3.70
C GLY A 100 6.86 -4.10 3.08
N GLU A 101 5.69 -3.62 3.48
CA GLU A 101 4.37 -4.02 2.94
C GLU A 101 4.01 -3.22 1.67
N TYR A 102 4.85 -2.25 1.29
CA TYR A 102 4.63 -1.35 0.17
C TYR A 102 5.79 -1.39 -0.81
N LEU A 103 5.51 -1.11 -2.08
CA LEU A 103 6.53 -0.91 -3.09
C LEU A 103 6.64 0.59 -3.40
N SER A 104 7.87 1.11 -3.39
CA SER A 104 8.14 2.48 -3.82
C SER A 104 8.91 2.47 -5.12
N ILE A 105 8.47 3.30 -6.06
CA ILE A 105 9.15 3.56 -7.31
C ILE A 105 9.47 5.04 -7.34
N THR A 106 10.76 5.35 -7.48
CA THR A 106 11.26 6.71 -7.56
C THR A 106 11.92 6.95 -8.91
N ALA A 107 11.93 8.19 -9.36
CA ALA A 107 12.68 8.58 -10.54
C ALA A 107 13.26 9.99 -10.46
N VAL A 108 14.32 10.20 -11.22
CA VAL A 108 14.73 11.53 -11.66
C VAL A 108 14.35 11.69 -13.13
N PHE A 109 14.01 12.92 -13.52
CA PHE A 109 13.76 13.25 -14.92
C PHE A 109 14.35 14.63 -15.24
N GLY A 110 15.25 14.65 -16.23
CA GLY A 110 16.15 15.77 -16.50
C GLY A 110 15.65 16.79 -17.52
N MET A 111 14.39 16.73 -17.94
CA MET A 111 13.83 17.64 -18.95
C MET A 111 12.73 18.52 -18.35
N THR A 112 12.76 19.82 -18.70
CA THR A 112 11.70 20.78 -18.34
C THR A 112 10.61 20.83 -19.41
N TYR A 113 9.49 21.49 -19.12
CA TYR A 113 8.47 21.85 -20.12
C TYR A 113 9.11 22.52 -21.36
N PRO A 114 8.67 22.21 -22.60
CA PRO A 114 7.49 21.44 -22.99
C PRO A 114 7.74 19.93 -23.20
N ALA A 115 8.82 19.36 -22.64
CA ALA A 115 8.96 17.90 -22.63
C ALA A 115 7.81 17.25 -21.84
N GLY A 116 7.59 15.93 -22.02
CA GLY A 116 6.62 15.17 -21.21
C GLY A 116 6.94 15.23 -19.71
N GLY A 117 6.02 14.79 -18.85
CA GLY A 117 6.34 14.56 -17.43
C GLY A 117 7.05 13.22 -17.26
N GLY A 118 7.78 13.08 -16.16
CA GLY A 118 8.45 11.85 -15.78
C GLY A 118 7.69 11.04 -14.72
N LEU A 119 8.28 9.92 -14.35
CA LEU A 119 7.68 8.81 -13.62
C LEU A 119 6.39 8.36 -14.34
N ASN A 120 6.52 7.79 -15.54
CA ASN A 120 5.39 7.37 -16.37
C ASN A 120 5.00 5.91 -16.09
N LEU A 121 4.39 5.66 -14.93
CA LEU A 121 3.97 4.33 -14.50
C LEU A 121 2.53 4.07 -14.92
N ALA A 122 2.32 2.98 -15.65
CA ALA A 122 0.99 2.47 -15.97
C ALA A 122 0.51 1.53 -14.87
N GLU A 123 1.29 0.52 -14.49
CA GLU A 123 0.84 -0.44 -13.48
C GLU A 123 2.02 -1.08 -12.75
N VAL A 124 1.71 -1.72 -11.63
CA VAL A 124 2.60 -2.68 -10.99
C VAL A 124 1.88 -3.99 -10.79
N GLU A 125 2.51 -5.09 -11.20
CA GLU A 125 1.90 -6.42 -11.19
C GLU A 125 2.74 -7.40 -10.36
N LEU A 126 2.11 -8.04 -9.38
CA LEU A 126 2.65 -9.21 -8.69
C LEU A 126 2.37 -10.44 -9.53
N ASN A 127 3.40 -11.24 -9.80
CA ASN A 127 3.29 -12.47 -10.59
C ASN A 127 3.53 -13.68 -9.68
N PHE A 128 2.64 -14.66 -9.70
CA PHE A 128 2.72 -15.84 -8.84
C PHE A 128 3.20 -17.07 -9.60
N PHE A 129 3.82 -18.03 -8.90
CA PHE A 129 4.20 -19.32 -9.50
C PHE A 129 3.01 -20.14 -10.02
N SER A 130 1.79 -19.86 -9.54
CA SER A 130 0.55 -20.45 -10.04
C SER A 130 0.16 -19.96 -11.44
N GLY A 131 0.74 -18.85 -11.91
CA GLY A 131 0.34 -18.15 -13.13
C GLY A 131 -0.74 -17.08 -12.93
N GLU A 132 -1.23 -16.92 -11.70
CA GLU A 132 -2.09 -15.78 -11.33
C GLU A 132 -1.26 -14.50 -11.20
N SER A 133 -1.94 -13.35 -11.30
CA SER A 133 -1.35 -12.04 -11.04
C SER A 133 -2.30 -11.10 -10.31
N GLU A 134 -1.71 -10.07 -9.70
CA GLU A 134 -2.41 -9.03 -8.95
C GLU A 134 -1.79 -7.67 -9.28
N TYR A 135 -2.61 -6.71 -9.73
CA TYR A 135 -2.17 -5.32 -9.89
C TYR A 135 -2.15 -4.56 -8.57
N GLY A 136 -1.36 -3.49 -8.53
CA GLY A 136 -1.38 -2.51 -7.45
C GLY A 136 -2.80 -2.05 -7.16
N SER A 137 -3.17 -1.97 -5.88
CA SER A 137 -4.56 -1.77 -5.48
C SER A 137 -4.85 -0.36 -5.00
N PHE A 138 -3.84 0.33 -4.48
CA PHE A 138 -3.97 1.71 -4.00
C PHE A 138 -2.61 2.40 -3.90
N VAL A 139 -2.63 3.73 -4.02
CA VAL A 139 -1.48 4.60 -3.76
C VAL A 139 -1.49 5.02 -2.30
N SER A 140 -0.39 4.76 -1.59
CA SER A 140 -0.22 5.12 -0.17
C SER A 140 0.38 6.51 -0.01
N SER A 141 1.38 6.86 -0.82
CA SER A 141 1.96 8.20 -0.86
C SER A 141 2.62 8.47 -2.20
N TYR A 142 2.88 9.74 -2.50
CA TYR A 142 3.55 10.14 -3.73
C TYR A 142 4.25 11.50 -3.59
N ALA A 143 5.16 11.79 -4.51
CA ALA A 143 5.81 13.08 -4.68
C ALA A 143 5.81 13.44 -6.18
N ALA A 144 5.05 14.49 -6.52
CA ALA A 144 5.04 15.11 -7.85
C ALA A 144 5.78 16.45 -7.75
N LEU A 145 6.70 16.72 -8.68
CA LEU A 145 7.66 17.82 -8.57
C LEU A 145 7.84 18.55 -9.91
N GLY A 146 8.30 19.80 -9.85
CA GLY A 146 8.69 20.55 -11.04
C GLY A 146 7.51 20.95 -11.95
N ASP A 147 7.84 21.43 -13.14
CA ASP A 147 6.86 21.74 -14.17
C ASP A 147 6.35 20.47 -14.87
N ASN A 148 5.18 20.60 -15.52
CA ASN A 148 4.46 19.51 -16.20
C ASN A 148 4.04 18.33 -15.29
N ALA A 149 4.03 18.53 -13.97
CA ALA A 149 3.43 17.58 -13.03
C ALA A 149 1.90 17.63 -13.11
N GLU A 150 1.27 16.46 -13.20
CA GLU A 150 -0.18 16.27 -13.10
C GLU A 150 -0.49 15.32 -11.92
N PRO A 151 -0.57 15.83 -10.68
CA PRO A 151 -0.77 14.99 -9.49
C PRO A 151 -2.03 14.12 -9.54
N ALA A 152 -3.08 14.53 -10.26
CA ALA A 152 -4.29 13.72 -10.37
C ALA A 152 -4.07 12.42 -11.17
N SER A 153 -3.02 12.37 -11.99
CA SER A 153 -2.64 11.18 -12.76
C SER A 153 -2.09 10.04 -11.90
N VAL A 154 -1.77 10.27 -10.61
CA VAL A 154 -1.15 9.24 -9.75
C VAL A 154 -1.98 7.97 -9.62
N ILE A 155 -3.31 8.10 -9.73
CA ILE A 155 -4.23 6.96 -9.67
C ILE A 155 -4.06 6.00 -10.85
N PHE A 156 -3.51 6.47 -11.96
CA PHE A 156 -3.29 5.65 -13.15
C PHE A 156 -2.27 4.54 -12.92
N ALA A 157 -1.46 4.59 -11.87
CA ALA A 157 -0.55 3.48 -11.52
C ALA A 157 -1.24 2.26 -10.89
N VAL A 158 -2.56 2.32 -10.65
CA VAL A 158 -3.37 1.30 -9.94
C VAL A 158 -4.81 1.23 -10.47
N ASP A 159 -5.06 1.63 -11.72
CA ASP A 159 -6.41 1.71 -12.29
C ASP A 159 -6.82 0.48 -13.12
N GLY A 160 -5.89 -0.45 -13.34
CA GLY A 160 -6.03 -1.66 -14.14
C GLY A 160 -5.93 -1.43 -15.65
N ASP A 161 -5.51 -0.24 -16.10
CA ASP A 161 -5.38 0.12 -17.52
C ASP A 161 -3.92 0.40 -17.90
N LEU A 162 -3.31 -0.58 -18.59
CA LEU A 162 -1.97 -0.48 -19.14
C LEU A 162 -1.77 0.64 -20.19
N GLN A 163 -2.83 1.36 -20.58
CA GLN A 163 -2.76 2.48 -21.52
C GLN A 163 -2.74 3.86 -20.85
N THR A 164 -3.12 3.97 -19.58
CA THR A 164 -2.95 5.20 -18.80
C THR A 164 -1.57 5.20 -18.16
N HIS A 165 -1.10 6.35 -17.69
CA HIS A 165 0.16 6.43 -16.95
C HIS A 165 0.23 7.69 -16.10
N THR A 166 0.95 7.60 -14.99
CA THR A 166 1.28 8.75 -14.15
C THR A 166 2.09 9.78 -14.93
N THR A 167 2.01 11.05 -14.54
CA THR A 167 2.78 12.17 -15.09
C THR A 167 3.18 13.05 -13.92
N MET A 168 4.35 12.81 -13.34
CA MET A 168 4.73 13.37 -12.03
C MET A 168 5.64 14.60 -12.11
N GLY A 169 5.99 15.04 -13.31
CA GLY A 169 6.74 16.26 -13.58
C GLY A 169 8.24 16.02 -13.77
N ASN A 170 9.12 16.81 -13.17
CA ASN A 170 10.58 16.68 -13.37
C ASN A 170 11.40 17.09 -12.14
N THR A 171 12.70 16.80 -12.19
CA THR A 171 13.64 17.02 -11.08
C THR A 171 14.74 18.04 -11.41
N VAL A 172 14.57 18.86 -12.44
CA VAL A 172 15.57 19.86 -12.84
C VAL A 172 15.75 20.91 -11.73
N GLY A 173 16.97 21.00 -11.18
CA GLY A 173 17.28 21.93 -10.09
C GLY A 173 16.76 21.50 -8.72
N LEU A 174 16.24 20.28 -8.58
CA LEU A 174 15.74 19.72 -7.32
C LEU A 174 16.67 18.63 -6.78
N SER A 175 16.70 18.47 -5.46
CA SER A 175 17.41 17.38 -4.78
C SER A 175 16.52 16.18 -4.47
N GLU A 176 15.21 16.33 -4.61
CA GLU A 176 14.22 15.29 -4.37
C GLU A 176 13.92 14.49 -5.65
N ARG A 177 13.40 13.27 -5.48
CA ARG A 177 12.95 12.41 -6.58
C ARG A 177 11.43 12.45 -6.71
N LEU A 178 10.96 12.22 -7.93
CA LEU A 178 9.57 11.81 -8.15
C LEU A 178 9.33 10.48 -7.43
N ARG A 179 8.13 10.25 -6.89
CA ARG A 179 7.81 9.00 -6.19
C ARG A 179 6.34 8.62 -6.31
N VAL A 180 6.10 7.32 -6.46
CA VAL A 180 4.83 6.67 -6.14
C VAL A 180 5.10 5.49 -5.22
N THR A 181 4.32 5.39 -4.14
CA THR A 181 4.34 4.26 -3.20
C THR A 181 2.97 3.61 -3.23
N LEU A 182 2.94 2.31 -3.50
CA LEU A 182 1.71 1.54 -3.73
C LEU A 182 1.65 0.30 -2.84
N GLY A 183 0.41 -0.14 -2.56
CA GLY A 183 0.11 -1.34 -1.80
C GLY A 183 -0.73 -2.34 -2.59
N PHE A 184 -0.75 -3.57 -2.09
CA PHE A 184 -1.44 -4.72 -2.70
C PHE A 184 -2.42 -5.31 -1.69
N LEU A 185 -3.52 -5.90 -2.16
CA LEU A 185 -4.46 -6.61 -1.29
C LEU A 185 -3.81 -7.84 -0.64
N SER A 186 -2.92 -8.54 -1.35
CA SER A 186 -2.17 -9.67 -0.78
C SER A 186 -1.17 -9.27 0.31
N SER A 187 -0.70 -8.02 0.28
CA SER A 187 0.14 -7.45 1.34
C SER A 187 -0.67 -6.87 2.49
N ALA A 188 -1.88 -6.38 2.24
CA ALA A 188 -2.75 -5.82 3.27
C ALA A 188 -3.28 -6.95 4.17
N GLY A 189 -3.02 -6.88 5.47
CA GLY A 189 -3.62 -7.83 6.43
C GLY A 189 -5.16 -7.81 6.31
N PRO A 190 -5.87 -8.91 6.63
CA PRO A 190 -7.33 -8.94 6.65
C PRO A 190 -7.87 -7.74 7.41
N VAL A 191 -8.59 -6.88 6.68
CA VAL A 191 -9.35 -5.79 7.27
C VAL A 191 -10.31 -6.42 8.29
N PRO A 192 -10.23 -6.09 9.59
CA PRO A 192 -11.21 -6.56 10.55
C PRO A 192 -12.57 -5.96 10.13
N GLU A 193 -13.48 -6.79 9.64
CA GLU A 193 -14.87 -6.39 9.35
C GLU A 193 -15.48 -5.74 10.60
N PRO A 194 -15.76 -4.42 10.62
CA PRO A 194 -16.26 -3.75 11.83
C PRO A 194 -17.73 -4.08 12.15
N SER A 195 -18.40 -4.90 11.33
CA SER A 195 -19.87 -4.88 11.26
C SER A 195 -20.55 -6.12 11.85
N THR A 196 -20.03 -7.33 11.66
CA THR A 196 -20.77 -8.55 12.04
C THR A 196 -20.82 -8.77 13.55
N LEU A 197 -19.74 -8.45 14.28
CA LEU A 197 -19.66 -8.61 15.74
C LEU A 197 -20.45 -7.54 16.50
N MET A 198 -20.45 -6.28 16.03
CA MET A 198 -21.32 -5.23 16.59
C MET A 198 -22.80 -5.51 16.30
N LEU A 199 -23.13 -6.02 15.11
CA LEU A 199 -24.50 -6.36 14.74
C LEU A 199 -25.03 -7.58 15.53
N LEU A 200 -24.19 -8.60 15.76
CA LEU A 200 -24.56 -9.73 16.64
C LEU A 200 -24.73 -9.26 18.10
N GLY A 201 -23.78 -8.45 18.61
CA GLY A 201 -23.80 -7.97 19.99
C GLY A 201 -25.02 -7.09 20.30
N THR A 202 -25.38 -6.19 19.39
CA THR A 202 -26.60 -5.36 19.52
C THR A 202 -27.88 -6.19 19.39
N GLY A 203 -27.89 -7.21 18.54
CA GLY A 203 -29.01 -8.16 18.40
C GLY A 203 -29.31 -8.93 19.69
N PHE A 204 -28.29 -9.47 20.37
CA PHE A 204 -28.47 -10.18 21.63
C PHE A 204 -28.92 -9.27 22.78
N ALA A 205 -28.37 -8.05 22.86
CA ALA A 205 -28.77 -7.06 23.87
C ALA A 205 -30.24 -6.65 23.69
N ALA A 206 -30.70 -6.44 22.45
CA ALA A 206 -32.09 -6.10 22.15
C ALA A 206 -33.07 -7.23 22.52
N VAL A 207 -32.73 -8.48 22.22
CA VAL A 207 -33.58 -9.65 22.57
C VAL A 207 -33.68 -9.83 24.09
N LEU A 208 -32.59 -9.64 24.83
CA LEU A 208 -32.59 -9.73 26.29
C LEU A 208 -33.38 -8.59 26.94
N PHE A 209 -33.30 -7.37 26.39
CA PHE A 209 -34.07 -6.23 26.88
C PHE A 209 -35.58 -6.40 26.64
N VAL A 210 -35.97 -6.90 25.45
CA VAL A 210 -37.38 -7.18 25.13
C VAL A 210 -37.95 -8.31 25.99
N ARG A 211 -37.16 -9.36 26.29
CA ARG A 211 -37.59 -10.45 27.18
C ARG A 211 -37.81 -10.00 28.63
N ARG A 212 -37.02 -9.04 29.14
CA ARG A 212 -37.17 -8.50 30.50
C ARG A 212 -38.41 -7.62 30.68
N LYS A 213 -38.91 -6.95 29.63
CA LYS A 213 -40.11 -6.11 29.69
C LYS A 213 -41.44 -6.87 29.58
N ARG A 214 -41.41 -8.18 29.30
CA ARG A 214 -42.61 -9.04 29.12
C ARG A 214 -42.91 -9.94 30.33
N LYS A 215 -42.21 -9.76 31.45
CA LYS A 215 -42.55 -10.32 32.75
C LYS A 215 -42.93 -9.18 33.69
#